data_AF-A0AB35JHE3-F1
#
_entry.id   AF-A0AB35JHE3-F1
#
_cell.length_a   1.000
_cell.length_b   1.000
_cell.length_c   1.000
_cell.angle_alpha   90.00
_cell.angle_beta   90.00
_cell.angle_gamma   90.00
#
_symmetry.space_group_name_H-M   'P 1'
#
loop_
_entity.id
_entity.type
_entity.pdbx_description
1 polymer ?
#
loop_
_entity_poly.entity_id
_entity_poly.type
_entity_poly.pdbx_seq_one_letter_code
_entity_poly.pdbx_strand_id
1 'polypeptide(L)'
;MSQFYLQDSRSYVGDGLTFWALGGGYTTNLDKAELFTAEHATRHRDTDIPWPKAYIDERAHLGVDHQYVRKTDAAAQPTEGCQCVLQVQQQWNGNDIFFARWPCGGTDRLERAHRLPLEAAAAIGDDELNIWPLDYIVARARRLVHRQDVNLIQALRGNGITPPKPRRIRKQVFNCQGCGRFIPVSECYLADCQNCGAYNSP
;
A
#
# COMPACT_ATOMS: atom_id res chain seq x y z
N MET A 1 -9.32 -18.23 -18.90
CA MET A 1 -7.96 -18.50 -18.38
C MET A 1 -7.76 -17.66 -17.14
N SER A 2 -7.18 -18.23 -16.07
CA SER A 2 -6.94 -17.49 -14.83
C SER A 2 -5.79 -16.51 -14.99
N GLN A 3 -6.03 -15.22 -14.72
CA GLN A 3 -5.03 -14.16 -14.77
C GLN A 3 -4.61 -13.76 -13.35
N PHE A 4 -3.36 -13.32 -13.22
CA PHE A 4 -2.76 -12.94 -11.95
C PHE A 4 -2.04 -11.60 -12.07
N TYR A 5 -2.16 -10.77 -11.03
CA TYR A 5 -1.19 -9.71 -10.80
C TYR A 5 -0.02 -10.28 -10.02
N LEU A 6 1.20 -9.81 -10.30
CA LEU A 6 2.39 -10.22 -9.58
C LEU A 6 2.85 -9.07 -8.70
N GLN A 7 2.74 -9.23 -7.38
CA GLN A 7 3.15 -8.22 -6.41
C GLN A 7 4.65 -8.31 -6.15
N ASP A 8 5.37 -7.19 -6.10
CA ASP A 8 6.68 -7.15 -5.46
C ASP A 8 6.50 -6.94 -3.94
N SER A 9 6.73 -7.98 -3.14
CA SER A 9 6.49 -7.93 -1.70
C SER A 9 7.60 -7.24 -0.90
N ARG A 10 8.64 -6.71 -1.57
CA ARG A 10 9.78 -6.07 -0.90
C ARG A 10 9.48 -4.67 -0.38
N SER A 11 8.50 -3.99 -0.96
CA SER A 11 8.12 -2.64 -0.56
C SER A 11 6.63 -2.35 -0.83
N TYR A 12 6.15 -1.31 -0.16
CA TYR A 12 4.83 -0.73 -0.34
C TYR A 12 4.98 0.76 -0.64
N VAL A 13 3.99 1.35 -1.32
CA VAL A 13 3.87 2.81 -1.46
C VAL A 13 2.70 3.25 -0.59
N GLY A 14 3.02 3.76 0.61
CA GLY A 14 2.01 3.88 1.65
C GLY A 14 1.47 2.49 2.03
N ASP A 15 0.15 2.33 2.02
CA ASP A 15 -0.51 1.04 2.15
C ASP A 15 -0.73 0.31 0.81
N GLY A 16 -0.46 0.96 -0.33
CA GLY A 16 -0.64 0.41 -1.67
C GLY A 16 0.28 -0.77 -1.96
N LEU A 17 -0.29 -1.86 -2.47
CA LEU A 17 0.49 -2.96 -3.06
C LEU A 17 1.17 -2.48 -4.35
N THR A 18 2.40 -2.93 -4.56
CA THR A 18 3.15 -2.67 -5.80
C THR A 18 3.17 -3.93 -6.66
N PHE A 19 2.89 -3.78 -7.95
CA PHE A 19 2.81 -4.85 -8.93
C PHE A 19 3.80 -4.62 -10.06
N TRP A 20 4.22 -5.70 -10.72
CA TRP A 20 4.96 -5.60 -11.97
C TRP A 20 4.18 -4.79 -13.01
N ALA A 21 4.83 -3.79 -13.59
CA ALA A 21 4.22 -2.90 -14.57
C ALA A 21 4.43 -3.39 -16.00
N LEU A 22 3.47 -3.10 -16.88
CA LEU A 22 3.62 -3.33 -18.33
C LEU A 22 4.84 -2.57 -18.85
N GLY A 23 5.75 -3.28 -19.52
CA GLY A 23 7.01 -2.70 -20.03
C GLY A 23 8.14 -2.61 -18.99
N GLY A 24 7.95 -3.18 -17.79
CA GLY A 24 8.96 -3.27 -16.74
C GLY A 24 8.81 -2.24 -15.62
N GLY A 25 9.48 -2.50 -14.50
CA GLY A 25 9.36 -1.72 -13.27
C GLY A 25 8.16 -2.14 -12.41
N TYR A 26 7.74 -1.25 -11.50
CA TYR A 26 6.66 -1.52 -10.55
C TYR A 26 5.63 -0.38 -10.53
N THR A 27 4.37 -0.70 -10.25
CA THR A 27 3.28 0.27 -10.19
C THR A 27 2.24 -0.09 -9.13
N THR A 28 1.60 0.91 -8.54
CA THR A 28 0.38 0.73 -7.73
C THR A 28 -0.89 0.78 -8.57
N ASN A 29 -0.79 1.23 -9.84
CA ASN A 29 -1.93 1.34 -10.74
C ASN A 29 -2.22 -0.01 -11.39
N LEU A 30 -3.34 -0.63 -11.03
CA LEU A 30 -3.77 -1.92 -11.59
C LEU A 30 -3.99 -1.88 -13.10
N ASP A 31 -4.37 -0.73 -13.66
CA ASP A 31 -4.60 -0.57 -15.10
C ASP A 31 -3.27 -0.50 -15.89
N LYS A 32 -2.15 -0.30 -15.20
CA LYS A 32 -0.78 -0.35 -15.75
C LYS A 32 -0.02 -1.61 -15.34
N ALA A 33 -0.62 -2.48 -14.53
CA ALA A 33 0.00 -3.70 -14.06
C ALA A 33 -0.01 -4.77 -15.15
N GLU A 34 1.09 -5.52 -15.25
CA GLU A 34 1.17 -6.67 -16.16
C GLU A 34 0.35 -7.84 -15.61
N LEU A 35 -0.35 -8.53 -16.52
CA LEU A 35 -1.18 -9.69 -16.21
C LEU A 35 -0.47 -10.98 -16.62
N PHE A 36 -0.28 -11.85 -15.64
CA PHE A 36 0.44 -13.11 -15.78
C PHE A 36 -0.53 -14.28 -15.86
N THR A 37 -0.16 -15.31 -16.61
CA THR A 37 -0.79 -16.63 -16.50
C THR A 37 -0.36 -17.31 -15.20
N ALA A 38 -1.11 -18.30 -14.73
CA ALA A 38 -0.75 -19.06 -13.52
C ALA A 38 0.68 -19.65 -13.61
N GLU A 39 1.01 -20.24 -14.76
CA GLU A 39 2.32 -20.84 -15.00
C GLU A 39 3.45 -19.80 -14.91
N HIS A 40 3.28 -18.65 -15.58
CA HIS A 40 4.30 -17.60 -15.56
C HIS A 40 4.45 -17.00 -14.16
N ALA A 41 3.32 -16.71 -13.50
CA ALA A 41 3.30 -16.08 -12.17
C ALA A 41 4.06 -16.89 -11.10
N THR A 42 4.13 -18.22 -11.23
CA THR A 42 4.86 -19.10 -10.27
C THR A 42 6.35 -19.25 -10.55
N ARG A 43 6.86 -18.79 -11.70
CA ARG A 43 8.29 -18.91 -12.09
C ARG A 43 9.17 -17.76 -11.58
N HIS A 44 8.57 -16.78 -10.90
CA HIS A 44 9.24 -15.57 -10.45
C HIS A 44 9.92 -15.75 -9.08
N ARG A 45 10.54 -14.66 -8.59
CA ARG A 45 11.31 -14.67 -7.34
C ARG A 45 10.38 -14.96 -6.16
N ASP A 46 10.95 -15.35 -5.04
CA ASP A 46 10.18 -15.64 -3.82
C ASP A 46 9.49 -14.41 -3.21
N THR A 47 9.94 -13.21 -3.58
CA THR A 47 9.30 -11.93 -3.24
C THR A 47 8.17 -11.56 -4.20
N ASP A 48 8.03 -12.26 -5.32
CA ASP A 48 7.00 -12.01 -6.30
C ASP A 48 5.76 -12.85 -5.94
N ILE A 49 4.74 -12.21 -5.38
CA ILE A 49 3.54 -12.90 -4.87
C ILE A 49 2.44 -12.87 -5.94
N PRO A 50 1.98 -14.03 -6.44
CA PRO A 50 0.91 -14.09 -7.42
C PRO A 50 -0.45 -13.89 -6.75
N TRP A 51 -1.23 -12.93 -7.23
CA TRP A 51 -2.58 -12.64 -6.77
C TRP A 51 -3.59 -12.88 -7.88
N PRO A 52 -4.63 -13.71 -7.68
CA PRO A 52 -5.70 -13.87 -8.65
C PRO A 52 -6.30 -12.50 -9.01
N LYS A 53 -6.38 -12.19 -10.30
CA LYS A 53 -6.87 -10.89 -10.80
C LYS A 53 -8.24 -10.56 -10.24
N ALA A 54 -9.18 -11.51 -10.28
CA ALA A 54 -10.54 -11.32 -9.78
C ALA A 54 -10.58 -10.96 -8.28
N TYR A 55 -9.73 -11.60 -7.46
CA TYR A 55 -9.66 -11.33 -6.02
C TYR A 55 -9.19 -9.90 -5.73
N ILE A 56 -8.18 -9.43 -6.48
CA ILE A 56 -7.65 -8.06 -6.35
C ILE A 56 -8.62 -7.04 -6.90
N ASP A 57 -9.19 -7.28 -8.07
CA ASP A 57 -10.12 -6.36 -8.71
C ASP A 57 -11.36 -6.07 -7.85
N GLU A 58 -11.88 -7.08 -7.14
CA GLU A 58 -13.00 -6.96 -6.20
C GLU A 58 -12.67 -6.04 -5.00
N ARG A 59 -11.39 -5.95 -4.61
CA ARG A 59 -10.90 -5.18 -3.46
C ARG A 59 -10.25 -3.86 -3.86
N ALA A 60 -10.16 -3.60 -5.16
CA ALA A 60 -9.60 -2.38 -5.68
C ALA A 60 -10.49 -1.18 -5.30
N HIS A 61 -9.86 -0.04 -5.09
CA HIS A 61 -10.50 1.24 -4.89
C HIS A 61 -9.76 2.31 -5.68
N LEU A 62 -10.34 3.51 -5.73
CA LEU A 62 -9.82 4.66 -6.44
C LEU A 62 -8.99 5.53 -5.51
N GLY A 63 -7.71 5.67 -5.84
CA GLY A 63 -6.80 6.65 -5.24
C GLY A 63 -6.36 7.70 -6.28
N VAL A 64 -5.83 8.83 -5.81
CA VAL A 64 -5.44 9.96 -6.66
C VAL A 64 -4.01 10.38 -6.30
N ASP A 65 -3.11 10.23 -7.28
CA ASP A 65 -1.68 10.48 -7.07
C ASP A 65 -1.44 11.98 -7.02
N HIS A 66 -0.81 12.46 -5.95
CA HIS A 66 -0.48 13.87 -5.80
C HIS A 66 0.40 14.39 -6.96
N GLN A 67 1.14 13.51 -7.65
CA GLN A 67 2.02 13.86 -8.76
C GLN A 67 1.27 14.27 -10.04
N TYR A 68 -0.01 13.85 -10.19
CA TYR A 68 -0.83 14.11 -11.38
C TYR A 68 -1.89 15.21 -11.18
N VAL A 69 -2.00 15.78 -9.98
CA VAL A 69 -2.92 16.88 -9.67
C VAL A 69 -2.15 18.18 -9.50
N ARG A 70 -2.59 19.24 -10.20
CA ARG A 70 -1.92 20.54 -10.19
C ARG A 70 -2.94 21.67 -10.22
N LYS A 71 -2.84 22.61 -9.28
CA LYS A 71 -3.71 23.79 -9.20
C LYS A 71 -3.58 24.70 -10.43
N THR A 72 -2.45 24.62 -11.12
CA THR A 72 -2.19 25.39 -12.34
C THR A 72 -2.94 24.88 -13.56
N ASP A 73 -3.53 23.68 -13.51
CA ASP A 73 -4.32 23.17 -14.62
C ASP A 73 -5.61 24.00 -14.75
N ALA A 74 -5.97 24.44 -15.96
CA ALA A 74 -7.21 25.18 -16.18
C ALA A 74 -8.44 24.38 -15.72
N ALA A 75 -8.44 23.07 -15.96
CA ALA A 75 -9.49 22.15 -15.53
C ALA A 75 -9.52 21.89 -14.01
N ALA A 76 -8.52 22.33 -13.24
CA ALA A 76 -8.52 22.24 -11.79
C ALA A 76 -9.33 23.34 -11.11
N GLN A 77 -9.76 24.36 -11.86
CA GLN A 77 -10.51 25.48 -11.31
C GLN A 77 -12.01 25.11 -11.19
N PRO A 78 -12.60 25.13 -9.98
CA PRO A 78 -14.03 24.91 -9.82
C PRO A 78 -14.86 25.96 -10.55
N THR A 79 -15.88 25.50 -11.27
CA THR A 79 -16.86 26.35 -11.95
C THR A 79 -18.20 26.29 -11.24
N GLU A 80 -19.04 27.30 -11.46
CA GLU A 80 -20.40 27.32 -10.92
C GLU A 80 -21.18 26.05 -11.29
N GLY A 81 -21.91 25.48 -10.33
CA GLY A 81 -22.69 24.26 -10.49
C GLY A 81 -21.89 22.94 -10.47
N CYS A 82 -20.55 22.97 -10.40
CA CYS A 82 -19.77 21.73 -10.34
C CYS A 82 -19.85 21.04 -8.96
N GLN A 83 -19.73 19.72 -8.97
CA GLN A 83 -19.46 18.94 -7.77
C GLN A 83 -17.98 19.00 -7.45
N CYS A 84 -17.66 19.06 -6.16
CA CYS A 84 -16.30 19.21 -5.64
C CYS A 84 -15.99 18.12 -4.62
N VAL A 85 -14.69 17.86 -4.47
CA VAL A 85 -14.12 17.13 -3.34
C VAL A 85 -13.11 18.03 -2.63
N LEU A 86 -13.00 17.85 -1.32
CA LEU A 86 -12.05 18.59 -0.48
C LEU A 86 -10.85 17.69 -0.21
N GLN A 87 -9.67 18.10 -0.65
CA GLN A 87 -8.41 17.46 -0.29
C GLN A 87 -7.86 18.10 0.99
N VAL A 88 -7.42 17.28 1.94
CA VAL A 88 -6.66 17.74 3.11
C VAL A 88 -5.21 17.97 2.71
N GLN A 89 -4.73 19.19 2.87
CA GLN A 89 -3.36 19.54 2.53
C GLN A 89 -2.37 18.80 3.43
N GLN A 90 -1.20 18.52 2.87
CA GLN A 90 -0.08 17.90 3.59
C GLN A 90 -0.33 16.49 4.16
N GLN A 91 -1.40 15.82 3.74
CA GLN A 91 -1.72 14.46 4.15
C GLN A 91 -1.76 13.52 2.94
N TRP A 92 -0.99 12.43 3.04
CA TRP A 92 -0.85 11.44 1.98
C TRP A 92 -0.76 10.01 2.52
N ASN A 93 -1.29 9.04 1.77
CA ASN A 93 -0.98 7.62 1.96
C ASN A 93 -0.05 7.19 0.82
N GLY A 94 1.25 7.19 1.09
CA GLY A 94 2.24 7.04 0.01
C GLY A 94 2.11 8.21 -0.96
N ASN A 95 1.67 7.91 -2.20
CA ASN A 95 1.44 8.93 -3.21
C ASN A 95 0.00 9.49 -3.22
N ASP A 96 -0.94 8.82 -2.55
CA ASP A 96 -2.35 9.16 -2.66
C ASP A 96 -2.73 10.30 -1.74
N ILE A 97 -3.42 11.31 -2.28
CA ILE A 97 -3.92 12.45 -1.50
C ILE A 97 -5.05 12.03 -0.56
N PHE A 98 -5.14 12.67 0.61
CA PHE A 98 -6.29 12.51 1.49
C PHE A 98 -7.42 13.47 1.13
N PHE A 99 -8.64 12.95 1.17
CA PHE A 99 -9.89 13.70 1.07
C PHE A 99 -10.54 13.86 2.45
N ALA A 100 -11.21 14.98 2.66
CA ALA A 100 -12.04 15.19 3.84
C ALA A 100 -13.27 14.26 3.80
N ARG A 101 -13.64 13.72 4.96
CA ARG A 101 -14.81 12.85 5.13
C ARG A 101 -15.59 13.29 6.38
N TRP A 102 -16.75 13.92 6.19
CA TRP A 102 -17.58 14.42 7.29
C TRP A 102 -18.64 13.43 7.77
N PRO A 103 -18.98 13.40 9.09
CA PRO A 103 -18.58 14.33 10.17
C PRO A 103 -17.23 14.05 10.86
N CYS A 104 -16.45 13.03 10.45
CA CYS A 104 -15.14 12.80 11.05
C CYS A 104 -14.11 12.15 10.11
N GLY A 105 -12.93 12.76 10.10
CA GLY A 105 -11.69 12.21 9.56
C GLY A 105 -11.40 12.56 8.10
N GLY A 106 -10.40 11.85 7.58
CA GLY A 106 -10.01 11.89 6.17
C GLY A 106 -9.96 10.47 5.60
N THR A 107 -9.89 10.38 4.27
CA THR A 107 -9.73 9.12 3.55
C THR A 107 -8.97 9.35 2.26
N ASP A 108 -8.08 8.43 1.94
CA ASP A 108 -7.36 8.31 0.67
C ASP A 108 -8.17 7.61 -0.44
N ARG A 109 -9.39 7.14 -0.12
CA ARG A 109 -10.29 6.48 -1.08
C ARG A 109 -11.29 7.48 -1.65
N LEU A 110 -11.21 7.74 -2.94
CA LEU A 110 -12.05 8.72 -3.64
C LEU A 110 -13.55 8.39 -3.52
N GLU A 111 -13.92 7.11 -3.44
CA GLU A 111 -15.32 6.70 -3.30
C GLU A 111 -15.91 7.06 -1.94
N ARG A 112 -15.05 7.26 -0.93
CA ARG A 112 -15.45 7.63 0.43
C ARG A 112 -15.28 9.12 0.70
N ALA A 113 -14.71 9.87 -0.24
CA ALA A 113 -14.55 11.30 -0.17
C ALA A 113 -15.92 11.98 -0.12
N HIS A 114 -16.02 13.06 0.66
CA HIS A 114 -17.24 13.85 0.68
C HIS A 114 -17.38 14.64 -0.64
N ARG A 115 -18.58 14.58 -1.23
CA ARG A 115 -18.91 15.26 -2.49
C ARG A 115 -19.90 16.36 -2.19
N LEU A 116 -19.56 17.56 -2.59
CA LEU A 116 -20.30 18.77 -2.25
C LEU A 116 -20.48 19.64 -3.49
N PRO A 117 -21.58 20.39 -3.59
CA PRO A 117 -21.61 21.49 -4.55
C PRO A 117 -20.59 22.57 -4.14
N LEU A 118 -20.15 23.38 -5.11
CA LEU A 118 -19.09 24.37 -4.91
C LEU A 118 -19.40 25.35 -3.76
N GLU A 119 -20.63 25.83 -3.63
CA GLU A 119 -21.01 26.76 -2.57
C GLU A 119 -20.82 26.16 -1.17
N ALA A 120 -21.13 24.88 -0.98
CA ALA A 120 -20.93 24.19 0.29
C ALA A 120 -19.45 23.89 0.53
N ALA A 121 -18.71 23.52 -0.51
CA ALA A 121 -17.27 23.32 -0.42
C ALA A 121 -16.53 24.61 -0.05
N ALA A 122 -16.95 25.75 -0.59
CA ALA A 122 -16.39 27.07 -0.26
C ALA A 122 -16.75 27.54 1.16
N ALA A 123 -17.94 27.18 1.65
CA ALA A 123 -18.35 27.49 3.02
C ALA A 123 -17.59 26.68 4.09
N ILE A 124 -17.13 25.47 3.73
CA ILE A 124 -16.34 24.59 4.61
C ILE A 124 -14.84 24.83 4.46
N GLY A 125 -14.40 25.17 3.24
CA GLY A 125 -13.00 25.31 2.89
C GLY A 125 -12.27 26.33 3.77
N ASP A 126 -11.09 25.93 4.22
CA ASP A 126 -10.14 26.78 4.94
C ASP A 126 -8.75 26.67 4.29
N ASP A 127 -7.73 27.30 4.90
CA ASP A 127 -6.36 27.29 4.41
C ASP A 127 -5.70 25.89 4.42
N GLU A 128 -6.30 24.90 5.10
CA GLU A 128 -5.84 23.52 5.17
C GLU A 128 -6.48 22.61 4.12
N LEU A 129 -7.48 23.12 3.38
CA LEU A 129 -8.23 22.36 2.37
C LEU A 129 -8.00 22.87 0.96
N ASN A 130 -7.89 21.95 0.01
CA ASN A 130 -7.94 22.27 -1.42
C ASN A 130 -9.27 21.80 -2.00
N ILE A 131 -10.01 22.72 -2.62
CA ILE A 131 -11.23 22.40 -3.36
C ILE A 131 -10.85 21.98 -4.77
N TRP A 132 -11.29 20.80 -5.20
CA TRP A 132 -11.09 20.30 -6.55
C TRP A 132 -12.41 19.96 -7.22
N PRO A 133 -12.57 20.25 -8.53
CA PRO A 133 -13.69 19.72 -9.31
C PRO A 133 -13.66 18.19 -9.29
N LEU A 134 -14.81 17.57 -9.03
CA LEU A 134 -14.92 16.12 -8.94
C LEU A 134 -14.50 15.45 -10.26
N ASP A 135 -14.92 15.98 -11.40
CA ASP A 135 -14.59 15.42 -12.71
C ASP A 135 -13.08 15.48 -13.01
N TYR A 136 -12.41 16.57 -12.59
CA TYR A 136 -10.96 16.72 -12.71
C TYR A 136 -10.22 15.62 -11.93
N ILE A 137 -10.70 15.32 -10.71
CA ILE A 137 -10.13 14.31 -9.82
C ILE A 137 -10.44 12.89 -10.31
N VAL A 138 -11.68 12.61 -10.70
CA VAL A 138 -12.10 11.31 -11.24
C VAL A 138 -11.29 10.96 -12.49
N ALA A 139 -11.03 11.92 -13.38
CA ALA A 139 -10.21 11.70 -14.57
C ALA A 139 -8.74 11.33 -14.27
N ARG A 140 -8.26 11.59 -13.05
CA ARG A 140 -6.90 11.29 -12.57
C ARG A 140 -6.85 10.17 -11.55
N ALA A 141 -8.01 9.62 -11.18
CA ALA A 141 -8.10 8.51 -10.28
C ALA A 141 -7.51 7.25 -10.94
N ARG A 142 -6.90 6.40 -10.12
CA ARG A 142 -6.38 5.09 -10.55
C ARG A 142 -6.91 4.00 -9.64
N ARG A 143 -7.09 2.82 -10.21
CA ARG A 143 -7.43 1.62 -9.43
C ARG A 143 -6.18 1.09 -8.74
N LEU A 144 -6.26 0.90 -7.43
CA LEU A 144 -5.21 0.29 -6.61
C LEU A 144 -5.82 -0.50 -5.45
N VAL A 145 -5.00 -1.25 -4.73
CA VAL A 145 -5.44 -2.04 -3.57
C VAL A 145 -4.48 -1.87 -2.40
N HIS A 146 -5.02 -1.76 -1.19
CA HIS A 146 -4.22 -1.68 0.02
C HIS A 146 -3.92 -3.04 0.60
N ARG A 147 -2.76 -3.15 1.25
CA ARG A 147 -2.32 -4.38 1.94
C ARG A 147 -3.30 -4.84 3.03
N GLN A 148 -3.99 -3.93 3.71
CA GLN A 148 -4.98 -4.29 4.74
C GLN A 148 -6.27 -4.91 4.16
N ASP A 149 -6.56 -4.71 2.88
CA ASP A 149 -7.80 -5.18 2.26
C ASP A 149 -7.66 -6.60 1.68
N VAL A 150 -6.45 -7.14 1.64
CA VAL A 150 -6.16 -8.43 1.01
C VAL A 150 -5.63 -9.46 2.00
N ASN A 151 -5.95 -10.72 1.75
CA ASN A 151 -5.45 -11.84 2.52
C ASN A 151 -4.97 -12.94 1.57
N LEU A 152 -3.66 -13.22 1.58
CA LEU A 152 -3.04 -14.15 0.63
C LEU A 152 -3.59 -15.58 0.77
N ILE A 153 -3.83 -16.04 2.00
CA ILE A 153 -4.40 -17.37 2.24
C ILE A 153 -5.78 -17.45 1.63
N GLN A 154 -6.63 -16.44 1.85
CA GLN A 154 -7.96 -16.39 1.26
C GLN A 154 -7.90 -16.35 -0.27
N ALA A 155 -7.01 -15.54 -0.84
CA ALA A 155 -6.87 -15.38 -2.28
C ALA A 155 -6.48 -16.70 -2.97
N LEU A 156 -5.57 -17.48 -2.36
CA LEU A 156 -5.05 -18.70 -2.96
C LEU A 156 -5.90 -19.96 -2.71
N ARG A 157 -6.90 -19.90 -1.82
CA ARG A 157 -7.83 -21.02 -1.59
C ARG A 157 -8.52 -21.41 -2.90
N GLY A 158 -8.41 -22.69 -3.26
CA GLY A 158 -9.02 -23.25 -4.48
C GLY A 158 -8.29 -22.94 -5.80
N ASN A 159 -7.20 -22.15 -5.78
CA ASN A 159 -6.45 -21.78 -6.99
C ASN A 159 -5.23 -22.68 -7.26
N GLY A 160 -4.99 -23.72 -6.44
CA GLY A 160 -3.89 -24.68 -6.63
C GLY A 160 -2.48 -24.12 -6.40
N ILE A 161 -2.36 -22.85 -5.99
CA ILE A 161 -1.08 -22.19 -5.71
C ILE A 161 -0.82 -22.24 -4.20
N THR A 162 0.35 -22.74 -3.80
CA THR A 162 0.77 -22.74 -2.39
C THR A 162 1.40 -21.40 -2.06
N PRO A 163 1.01 -20.73 -0.95
CA PRO A 163 1.65 -19.48 -0.54
C PRO A 163 3.15 -19.68 -0.28
N PRO A 164 4.00 -18.69 -0.63
CA PRO A 164 5.41 -18.73 -0.28
C PRO A 164 5.56 -18.84 1.24
N LYS A 165 6.41 -19.76 1.70
CA LYS A 165 6.65 -19.94 3.14
C LYS A 165 7.34 -18.68 3.68
N PRO A 166 6.83 -18.06 4.76
CA PRO A 166 7.49 -16.92 5.36
C PRO A 166 8.90 -17.31 5.79
N ARG A 167 9.90 -16.52 5.39
CA ARG A 167 11.29 -16.74 5.83
C ARG A 167 11.35 -16.51 7.34
N ARG A 168 11.73 -17.54 8.10
CA ARG A 168 11.92 -17.44 9.55
C ARG A 168 13.09 -16.48 9.81
N ILE A 169 12.82 -15.35 10.46
CA ILE A 169 13.88 -14.44 10.93
C ILE A 169 14.77 -15.25 11.87
N ARG A 170 16.03 -15.47 11.48
CA ARG A 170 17.02 -16.11 12.34
C ARG A 170 17.36 -15.12 13.44
N LYS A 171 17.03 -15.46 14.69
CA LYS A 171 17.52 -14.71 15.84
C LYS A 171 19.04 -14.78 15.81
N GLN A 172 19.70 -13.63 15.91
CA GLN A 172 21.15 -13.59 16.10
C GLN A 172 21.48 -14.26 17.43
N VAL A 173 22.48 -15.11 17.42
CA VAL A 173 23.02 -15.81 18.60
C VAL A 173 24.54 -15.69 18.54
N PHE A 174 25.16 -15.53 19.70
CA PHE A 174 26.61 -15.55 19.87
C PHE A 174 27.03 -16.73 20.71
N ASN A 175 28.29 -17.15 20.58
CA ASN A 175 28.85 -18.19 21.42
C ASN A 175 29.35 -17.55 22.71
N CYS A 176 28.98 -18.15 23.85
CA CYS A 176 29.54 -17.80 25.14
C CYS A 176 31.06 -17.96 25.11
N GLN A 177 31.81 -16.93 25.53
CA GLN A 177 33.28 -16.96 25.54
C GLN A 177 33.84 -18.00 26.54
N GLY A 178 33.09 -18.35 27.58
CA GLY A 178 33.51 -19.33 28.58
C GLY A 178 33.21 -20.78 28.21
N CYS A 179 31.99 -21.10 27.77
CA CYS A 179 31.55 -22.48 27.55
C CYS A 179 31.07 -22.79 26.12
N GLY A 180 31.14 -21.82 25.20
CA GLY A 180 30.73 -22.00 23.80
C GLY A 180 29.22 -22.10 23.54
N ARG A 181 28.38 -22.08 24.60
CA ARG A 181 26.93 -22.14 24.47
C ARG A 181 26.37 -20.96 23.68
N PHE A 182 25.39 -21.20 22.82
CA PHE A 182 24.68 -20.13 22.12
C PHE A 182 23.83 -19.28 23.09
N ILE A 183 24.06 -17.97 23.08
CA ILE A 183 23.32 -16.95 23.84
C ILE A 183 22.61 -16.02 22.82
N PRO A 184 21.29 -15.81 22.92
CA PRO A 184 20.58 -14.80 22.13
C PRO A 184 21.12 -13.39 22.39
N VAL A 185 21.19 -12.54 21.37
CA VAL A 185 21.62 -11.13 21.53
C VAL A 185 20.80 -10.38 22.57
N SER A 186 19.51 -10.68 22.68
CA SER A 186 18.66 -10.06 23.71
C SER A 186 19.08 -10.38 25.14
N GLU A 187 19.78 -11.50 25.36
CA GLU A 187 20.20 -11.97 26.69
C GLU A 187 21.65 -11.58 27.01
N CYS A 188 22.50 -11.36 25.99
CA CYS A 188 23.92 -11.07 26.21
C CYS A 188 24.18 -9.75 26.95
N TYR A 189 23.25 -8.79 26.92
CA TYR A 189 23.35 -7.52 27.64
C TYR A 189 22.67 -7.53 29.03
N LEU A 190 21.88 -8.57 29.33
CA LEU A 190 21.00 -8.57 30.50
C LEU A 190 21.55 -9.41 31.66
N ALA A 191 22.29 -10.48 31.35
CA ALA A 191 22.80 -11.39 32.36
C ALA A 191 24.04 -12.13 31.86
N ASP A 192 24.85 -12.57 32.81
CA ASP A 192 25.91 -13.53 32.57
C ASP A 192 25.37 -14.84 32.00
N CYS A 193 26.26 -15.61 31.37
CA CYS A 193 25.91 -16.92 30.84
C CYS A 193 25.34 -17.80 31.96
N GLN A 194 24.07 -18.17 31.86
CA GLN A 194 23.40 -19.02 32.86
C GLN A 194 24.04 -20.40 33.06
N ASN A 195 24.90 -20.84 32.13
CA ASN A 195 25.57 -22.13 32.24
C ASN A 195 26.91 -22.06 33.00
N CYS A 196 27.70 -21.01 32.76
CA CYS A 196 29.07 -20.94 33.29
C CYS A 196 29.41 -19.62 33.99
N GLY A 197 28.46 -18.70 34.12
CA GLY A 197 28.64 -17.39 34.75
C GLY A 197 29.53 -16.41 33.98
N ALA A 198 29.93 -16.73 32.74
CA ALA A 198 30.78 -15.82 31.97
C ALA A 198 30.01 -14.58 31.52
N TYR A 199 30.61 -13.40 31.69
CA TYR A 199 30.12 -12.13 31.16
C TYR A 199 30.34 -12.10 29.64
N ASN A 200 29.27 -11.89 28.87
CA ASN A 200 29.28 -11.99 27.41
C ASN A 200 28.78 -10.72 26.70
N SER A 201 28.67 -9.60 27.42
CA SER A 201 28.41 -8.31 26.78
C SER A 201 29.61 -7.96 25.88
N PRO A 202 29.38 -7.48 24.64
CA PRO A 202 30.42 -7.00 23.74
C PRO A 202 31.22 -5.82 24.32
#